data_AF-A0A3D5LIV0-F1
#
_entry.id   AF-A0A3D5LIV0-F1
#
_cell.length_a   1.000
_cell.length_b   1.000
_cell.length_c   1.000
_cell.angle_alpha   90.00
_cell.angle_beta   90.00
_cell.angle_gamma   90.00
#
_symmetry.space_group_name_H-M   'P 1'
#
loop_
_entity.id
_entity.type
_entity.pdbx_description
1 polymer ?
#
loop_
_entity_poly.entity_id
_entity_poly.type
_entity_poly.pdbx_seq_one_letter_code
_entity_poly.pdbx_strand_id
1 'polypeptide(L)'
;MKNKGIEIAKFIKNISPDNMYILCKSKISEVGELINSNGALYLDFESALPYYEKNGILTGNDPETTEFNDIMNFFYMGRKEKNKEISNESNPYVILNFMF
;
A
#
# COMPACT_ATOMS: atom_id res chain seq x y z
N MET A 1 -15.15 15.40 47.12
CA MET A 1 -14.27 14.78 46.11
C MET A 1 -14.64 15.33 44.74
N LYS A 2 -13.71 16.00 44.02
CA LYS A 2 -13.96 16.37 42.62
C LYS A 2 -14.19 15.09 41.82
N ASN A 3 -15.29 15.06 41.06
CA ASN A 3 -15.66 13.88 40.30
C ASN A 3 -14.76 13.80 39.05
N LYS A 4 -13.65 13.05 39.17
CA LYS A 4 -12.67 12.84 38.09
C LYS A 4 -13.32 12.41 36.78
N GLY A 5 -14.44 11.67 36.83
CA GLY A 5 -15.18 11.29 35.63
C GLY A 5 -15.71 12.48 34.83
N ILE A 6 -16.16 13.55 35.52
CA ILE A 6 -16.64 14.78 34.86
C ILE A 6 -15.48 15.53 34.19
N GLU A 7 -14.31 15.56 34.83
CA GLU A 7 -13.12 16.20 34.25
C GLU A 7 -12.66 15.47 32.98
N ILE A 8 -12.62 14.13 33.00
CA ILE A 8 -12.28 13.32 31.84
C ILE A 8 -13.31 13.50 30.71
N ALA A 9 -14.61 13.48 31.02
CA ALA A 9 -15.65 13.66 30.01
C ALA A 9 -15.57 15.04 29.33
N LYS A 10 -15.30 16.11 30.10
CA LYS A 10 -15.10 17.45 29.54
C LYS A 10 -13.84 17.52 28.68
N PHE A 11 -12.75 16.88 29.11
CA PHE A 11 -11.53 16.82 28.32
C PHE A 11 -11.76 16.13 26.98
N ILE A 12 -12.36 14.93 26.97
CA ILE A 12 -12.69 14.18 25.74
C ILE A 12 -13.56 15.03 24.81
N LYS A 13 -14.61 15.67 25.35
CA LYS A 13 -15.48 16.55 24.57
C LYS A 13 -14.72 17.71 23.93
N ASN A 14 -13.78 18.32 24.65
CA ASN A 14 -13.00 19.46 24.15
C ASN A 14 -11.99 19.08 23.07
N ILE A 15 -11.47 17.86 23.08
CA ILE A 15 -10.55 17.36 22.03
C ILE A 15 -11.29 16.67 20.89
N SER A 16 -12.59 16.42 21.03
CA SER A 16 -13.38 15.76 20.01
C SER A 16 -13.63 16.72 18.85
N PRO A 17 -13.60 16.24 17.60
CA PRO A 17 -13.98 17.03 16.44
C PRO A 17 -15.47 17.40 16.50
N ASP A 18 -15.82 18.57 15.98
CA ASP A 18 -17.20 19.10 16.00
C ASP A 18 -18.22 18.14 15.41
N ASN A 19 -17.82 17.41 14.36
CA ASN A 19 -18.60 16.34 13.75
C ASN A 19 -17.70 15.44 12.89
N MET A 20 -18.26 14.30 12.46
CA MET A 20 -17.57 13.33 11.60
C MET A 20 -17.12 13.91 10.26
N TYR A 21 -17.86 14.86 9.70
CA TYR A 21 -17.49 15.48 8.43
C TYR A 21 -16.18 16.28 8.56
N ILE A 22 -16.04 17.09 9.60
CA ILE A 22 -14.82 17.85 9.89
C ILE A 22 -13.64 16.91 10.16
N LEU A 23 -13.84 15.85 10.95
CA LEU A 23 -12.81 14.85 11.20
C LEU A 23 -12.31 14.19 9.91
N CYS A 24 -13.22 13.68 9.09
CA CYS A 24 -12.86 13.02 7.84
C CYS A 24 -12.15 13.98 6.88
N LYS A 25 -12.64 15.22 6.77
CA LYS A 25 -12.00 16.24 5.94
C LYS A 25 -10.58 16.56 6.40
N SER A 26 -10.37 16.69 7.71
CA SER A 26 -9.03 16.92 8.29
C SER A 26 -8.08 15.76 7.97
N LYS A 27 -8.52 14.50 8.14
CA LYS A 27 -7.71 13.32 7.84
C LYS A 27 -7.32 13.23 6.36
N ILE A 28 -8.27 13.49 5.46
CA ILE A 28 -8.00 13.52 4.01
C ILE A 28 -7.00 14.61 3.68
N SER A 29 -7.13 15.80 4.29
CA SER A 29 -6.19 16.90 4.10
C SER A 29 -4.79 16.54 4.57
N GLU A 30 -4.66 15.94 5.77
CA GLU A 30 -3.38 15.53 6.34
C GLU A 30 -2.65 14.51 5.44
N VAL A 31 -3.36 13.47 4.97
CA VAL A 31 -2.80 12.50 4.02
C VAL A 31 -2.42 13.18 2.71
N GLY A 32 -3.27 14.08 2.19
CA GLY A 32 -2.99 14.82 0.97
C GLY A 32 -1.76 15.72 1.09
N GLU A 33 -1.59 16.43 2.21
CA GLU A 33 -0.41 17.25 2.49
C GLU A 33 0.85 16.41 2.58
N LEU A 34 0.79 15.25 3.24
CA LEU A 34 1.91 14.33 3.34
C LEU A 34 2.37 13.82 1.96
N ILE A 35 1.42 13.49 1.08
CA ILE A 35 1.69 13.08 -0.30
C ILE A 35 2.26 14.26 -1.11
N ASN A 36 1.72 15.47 -0.93
CA ASN A 36 2.21 16.65 -1.64
C ASN A 36 3.63 17.05 -1.21
N SER A 37 3.97 16.90 0.07
CA SER A 37 5.30 17.25 0.58
C SER A 37 6.36 16.22 0.22
N ASN A 38 6.01 14.93 0.26
CA ASN A 38 6.97 13.83 0.13
C ASN A 38 6.95 13.17 -1.25
N GLY A 39 5.94 13.48 -2.07
CA GLY A 39 5.59 12.72 -3.26
C GLY A 39 4.84 11.43 -2.92
N ALA A 40 4.20 10.85 -3.93
CA ALA A 40 3.69 9.49 -3.83
C ALA A 40 4.88 8.51 -3.75
N LEU A 41 4.78 7.50 -2.88
CA LEU A 41 5.83 6.47 -2.76
C LEU A 41 6.01 5.68 -4.06
N TYR A 42 4.90 5.40 -4.74
CA TYR A 42 4.79 4.87 -6.09
C TYR A 42 3.42 5.29 -6.65
N LEU A 43 3.32 5.39 -7.99
CA LEU A 43 2.09 5.82 -8.67
C LEU A 43 1.33 4.64 -9.30
N ASP A 44 2.05 3.55 -9.56
CA ASP A 44 1.58 2.33 -10.20
C ASP A 44 2.36 1.13 -9.65
N PHE A 45 1.98 -0.08 -10.08
CA PHE A 45 2.62 -1.31 -9.61
C PHE A 45 4.07 -1.44 -10.12
N GLU A 46 4.36 -0.95 -11.33
CA GLU A 46 5.70 -0.93 -11.91
C GLU A 46 6.69 -0.10 -11.07
N SER A 47 6.26 1.09 -10.63
CA SER A 47 7.06 1.97 -9.76
C SER A 47 7.18 1.45 -8.33
N ALA A 48 6.27 0.58 -7.89
CA ALA A 48 6.34 -0.10 -6.60
C ALA A 48 7.35 -1.27 -6.59
N LEU A 49 7.66 -1.83 -7.77
CA LEU A 49 8.48 -3.04 -7.92
C LEU A 49 9.85 -2.98 -7.23
N PRO A 50 10.65 -1.90 -7.35
CA PRO A 50 11.96 -1.84 -6.69
C PRO A 50 11.86 -1.92 -5.16
N TYR A 51 10.79 -1.39 -4.58
CA TYR A 51 10.54 -1.45 -3.14
C TYR A 51 10.11 -2.85 -2.71
N TYR A 52 9.26 -3.49 -3.51
CA TYR A 52 8.80 -4.85 -3.23
C TYR A 52 9.94 -5.87 -3.37
N GLU A 53 10.80 -5.75 -4.40
CA GLU A 53 12.00 -6.59 -4.55
C GLU A 53 12.98 -6.41 -3.39
N LYS A 54 13.12 -5.19 -2.88
CA LYS A 54 14.02 -4.87 -1.76
C LYS A 54 13.50 -5.38 -0.41
N ASN A 55 12.21 -5.19 -0.14
CA ASN A 55 11.63 -5.44 1.18
C ASN A 55 10.93 -6.79 1.30
N GLY A 56 10.65 -7.45 0.17
CA GLY A 56 9.91 -8.70 0.11
C GLY A 56 8.40 -8.49 0.27
N ILE A 57 7.71 -9.60 0.54
CA ILE A 57 6.26 -9.65 0.72
C ILE A 57 5.83 -8.74 1.87
N LEU A 58 4.80 -7.94 1.65
CA LEU A 58 4.25 -7.06 2.69
C LEU A 58 3.68 -7.90 3.84
N THR A 59 4.05 -7.54 5.07
CA THR A 59 3.55 -8.19 6.28
C THR A 59 2.19 -7.62 6.67
N GLY A 60 1.13 -8.41 6.53
CA GLY A 60 -0.24 -8.01 6.86
C GLY A 60 -1.23 -9.06 6.37
N ASN A 61 -2.36 -9.17 7.06
CA ASN A 61 -3.41 -10.15 6.74
C ASN A 61 -4.71 -9.46 6.30
N ASP A 62 -4.67 -8.14 6.10
CA ASP A 62 -5.79 -7.40 5.53
C ASP A 62 -5.96 -7.75 4.04
N PRO A 63 -7.20 -7.62 3.51
CA PRO A 63 -7.50 -7.91 2.11
C PRO A 63 -6.61 -7.14 1.14
N GLU A 64 -6.34 -5.86 1.42
CA GLU A 64 -5.55 -4.98 0.56
C GLU A 64 -4.10 -5.44 0.44
N THR A 65 -3.47 -5.82 1.58
CA THR A 65 -2.12 -6.38 1.60
C THR A 65 -2.05 -7.70 0.84
N THR A 66 -3.06 -8.56 1.01
CA THR A 66 -3.14 -9.85 0.33
C THR A 66 -3.25 -9.67 -1.19
N GLU A 67 -4.18 -8.82 -1.63
CA GLU A 67 -4.41 -8.51 -3.05
C GLU A 67 -3.17 -7.88 -3.70
N PHE A 68 -2.52 -6.94 -3.01
CA PHE A 68 -1.27 -6.35 -3.50
C PHE A 68 -0.18 -7.41 -3.69
N ASN A 69 0.05 -8.27 -2.69
CA ASN A 69 1.05 -9.33 -2.77
C ASN A 69 0.74 -10.31 -3.91
N ASP A 70 -0.52 -10.68 -4.11
CA ASP A 70 -0.97 -11.57 -5.19
C ASP A 70 -0.73 -10.96 -6.56
N ILE A 71 -1.06 -9.68 -6.76
CA ILE A 71 -0.79 -8.93 -8.01
C ILE A 71 0.72 -8.88 -8.28
N MET A 72 1.51 -8.50 -7.27
CA MET A 72 2.97 -8.41 -7.41
C MET A 72 3.60 -9.75 -7.76
N ASN A 73 3.12 -10.82 -7.11
CA ASN A 73 3.57 -12.18 -7.38
C ASN A 73 3.19 -12.64 -8.79
N PHE A 74 1.93 -12.46 -9.19
CA PHE A 74 1.41 -12.92 -10.48
C PHE A 74 2.02 -12.20 -11.68
N PHE A 75 2.09 -10.86 -11.63
CA PHE A 75 2.53 -10.08 -12.78
C PHE A 75 4.06 -9.95 -12.88
N TYR A 76 4.76 -9.80 -11.74
CA TYR A 76 6.15 -9.36 -11.76
C TYR A 76 7.14 -10.41 -11.23
N MET A 77 6.78 -11.23 -10.24
CA MET A 77 7.69 -12.25 -9.69
C MET A 77 7.60 -13.58 -10.44
N GLY A 78 6.39 -14.09 -10.69
CA GLY A 78 6.15 -15.41 -11.29
C GLY A 78 6.59 -15.53 -12.76
N ARG A 79 6.81 -14.42 -13.46
CA ARG A 79 7.33 -14.43 -14.86
C ARG A 79 8.86 -14.48 -14.93
N LYS A 80 9.58 -13.93 -13.96
CA LYS A 80 11.06 -13.83 -14.00
C LYS A 80 11.74 -15.19 -13.84
N GLU A 81 11.20 -16.09 -13.03
CA GLU A 81 11.80 -17.42 -12.82
C GLU A 81 11.63 -18.31 -14.06
N LYS A 82 10.44 -18.35 -14.66
CA LYS A 82 10.21 -19.08 -15.92
C LYS A 82 11.10 -18.60 -17.07
N ASN A 83 11.30 -17.29 -17.22
CA ASN A 83 12.17 -16.79 -18.29
C ASN A 83 13.65 -17.16 -18.09
N LYS A 84 14.12 -17.23 -16.84
CA LYS A 84 15.48 -17.72 -16.52
C LYS A 84 15.61 -19.21 -16.82
N GLU A 85 14.63 -20.02 -16.43
CA GLU A 85 14.58 -21.45 -16.75
C GLU A 85 14.61 -21.68 -18.27
N ILE A 86 13.77 -20.98 -19.03
CA ILE A 86 13.69 -21.08 -20.50
C ILE A 86 14.98 -20.59 -21.18
N SER A 87 15.64 -19.55 -20.66
CA SER A 87 16.90 -19.03 -21.22
C SER A 87 18.08 -19.99 -21.07
N ASN A 88 18.01 -20.93 -20.13
CA ASN A 88 19.04 -21.95 -19.89
C ASN A 88 18.78 -23.24 -20.67
N GLU A 89 17.62 -23.38 -21.33
CA GLU A 89 17.33 -24.51 -22.21
C GLU A 89 18.02 -24.31 -23.57
N SER A 90 18.64 -25.38 -24.08
CA SER A 90 19.44 -25.38 -25.30
C SER A 90 18.63 -25.19 -26.60
N ASN A 91 17.32 -24.91 -26.50
CA ASN A 91 16.42 -24.80 -27.64
C ASN A 91 15.58 -23.52 -27.51
N PRO A 92 15.82 -22.48 -28.33
CA PRO A 92 15.18 -21.19 -28.17
C PRO A 92 13.73 -21.27 -28.65
N TYR A 93 12.78 -21.35 -27.72
CA TYR A 93 11.38 -21.11 -28.03
C TYR A 93 11.11 -19.61 -28.10
N VAL A 94 10.39 -19.17 -29.13
CA VAL A 94 10.01 -17.76 -29.31
C VAL A 94 8.90 -17.42 -28.34
N ILE A 95 9.19 -16.50 -27.41
CA ILE A 95 8.17 -15.90 -26.55
C ILE A 95 7.31 -14.96 -27.41
N LEU A 96 6.09 -15.39 -27.74
CA LEU A 96 5.08 -14.53 -28.36
C LEU A 96 4.52 -13.60 -27.30
N ASN A 97 5.04 -12.38 -27.26
CA ASN A 97 4.55 -11.32 -26.39
C ASN A 97 3.23 -10.76 -26.97
N PHE A 98 2.09 -11.31 -26.55
CA PHE A 98 0.80 -10.67 -26.83
C PHE A 98 0.64 -9.49 -25.87
N MET A 99 1.03 -8.30 -26.32
CA MET A 99 0.51 -7.06 -25.77
C MET A 99 -0.96 -6.95 -26.22
N PHE A 100 -1.88 -7.02 -25.26
CA PHE A 100 -3.23 -6.49 -25.40
C PHE A 100 -3.31 -5.17 -24.61
#